data_AF-A0A6P4J303-F1
#
_entry.id   AF-A0A6P4J303-F1
#
_cell.length_a   1.000
_cell.length_b   1.000
_cell.length_c   1.000
_cell.angle_alpha   90.00
_cell.angle_beta   90.00
_cell.angle_gamma   90.00
#
_symmetry.space_group_name_H-M   'P 1'
#
loop_
_entity.id
_entity.type
_entity.pdbx_description
1 polymer ?
#
loop_
_entity_poly.entity_id
_entity_poly.type
_entity_poly.pdbx_seq_one_letter_code
_entity_poly.pdbx_strand_id
1 'polypeptide(L)'
;MMMFQDSNNNPQEQEEKQQVELKNEPAKAMPASNVAVLDQEHLQQSQSQSQPPMPSDDMMRHSIADSLMEMLLNMTTSQYLHECLELLGATDPLQARSQILNILQRIAGERSTQQQP
;
A
#
# COMPACT_ATOMS: atom_id res chain seq x y z
N MET A 1 -38.58 -0.22 43.37
CA MET A 1 -39.02 0.60 42.22
C MET A 1 -38.95 2.06 42.65
N MET A 2 -37.90 2.78 42.25
CA MET A 2 -37.87 4.23 42.12
C MET A 2 -36.95 4.54 40.93
N MET A 3 -37.49 5.28 39.99
CA MET A 3 -36.89 5.65 38.71
C MET A 3 -36.02 6.89 38.90
N PHE A 4 -34.87 6.96 38.23
CA PHE A 4 -34.17 8.23 37.98
C PHE A 4 -34.21 8.49 36.48
N GLN A 5 -34.96 9.53 36.11
CA GLN A 5 -35.12 10.10 34.78
C GLN A 5 -34.17 11.29 34.61
N ASP A 6 -33.62 11.38 33.40
CA ASP A 6 -33.20 12.56 32.62
C ASP A 6 -32.33 13.65 33.24
N SER A 7 -31.15 13.88 32.63
CA SER A 7 -30.69 15.22 32.26
C SER A 7 -29.61 15.14 31.19
N ASN A 8 -30.07 15.43 29.98
CA ASN A 8 -29.31 15.84 28.80
C ASN A 8 -28.63 17.20 29.09
N ASN A 9 -27.33 17.34 28.87
CA ASN A 9 -26.73 18.67 28.66
C ASN A 9 -25.50 18.61 27.74
N ASN A 10 -25.68 19.30 26.63
CA ASN A 10 -24.73 19.74 25.63
C ASN A 10 -23.64 20.65 26.25
N PRO A 11 -22.44 20.73 25.65
CA PRO A 11 -21.91 22.07 25.33
C PRO A 11 -21.49 22.25 23.86
N GLN A 12 -21.96 23.37 23.31
CA GLN A 12 -21.65 24.00 22.01
C GLN A 12 -20.18 24.47 21.85
N GLU A 13 -19.69 24.37 20.60
CA GLU A 13 -18.88 25.36 19.81
C GLU A 13 -17.47 25.78 20.32
N GLN A 14 -16.41 26.04 19.54
CA GLN A 14 -16.10 26.25 18.11
C GLN A 14 -14.55 26.37 17.97
N GLU A 15 -13.92 25.81 16.92
CA GLU A 15 -12.76 26.31 16.11
C GLU A 15 -12.30 25.17 15.15
N GLU A 16 -12.64 25.19 13.85
CA GLU A 16 -11.82 25.67 12.70
C GLU A 16 -10.36 25.15 12.72
N LYS A 17 -9.74 24.48 11.73
CA LYS A 17 -9.89 24.19 10.28
C LYS A 17 -9.21 22.81 10.06
N GLN A 18 -9.41 22.02 8.99
CA GLN A 18 -8.97 22.31 7.62
C GLN A 18 -9.26 21.06 6.74
N GLN A 19 -9.93 21.28 5.59
CA GLN A 19 -9.82 20.63 4.26
C GLN A 19 -9.57 19.10 4.16
N VAL A 20 -10.27 18.34 3.30
CA VAL A 20 -10.29 18.49 1.84
C VAL A 20 -11.59 17.97 1.23
N GLU A 21 -12.03 18.73 0.22
CA GLU A 21 -13.23 18.62 -0.59
C GLU A 21 -13.18 17.45 -1.61
N LEU A 22 -14.32 16.78 -1.73
CA LEU A 22 -14.57 15.67 -2.64
C LEU A 22 -15.01 16.22 -4.01
N LYS A 23 -14.45 15.59 -5.07
CA LYS A 23 -15.18 15.12 -6.26
C LYS A 23 -15.75 16.17 -7.22
N ASN A 24 -15.20 16.20 -8.44
CA ASN A 24 -15.95 16.58 -9.63
C ASN A 24 -15.46 15.80 -10.86
N GLU A 25 -16.34 14.92 -11.35
CA GLU A 25 -16.49 14.64 -12.79
C GLU A 25 -17.78 15.37 -13.21
N PRO A 26 -17.88 15.94 -14.42
CA PRO A 26 -18.59 15.20 -15.45
C PRO A 26 -18.10 15.44 -16.89
N ALA A 27 -18.57 14.55 -17.76
CA ALA A 27 -18.31 14.41 -19.19
C ALA A 27 -18.56 15.65 -20.08
N LYS A 28 -17.95 15.55 -21.27
CA LYS A 28 -18.43 15.99 -22.61
C LYS A 28 -17.81 17.28 -23.16
N ALA A 29 -16.89 17.13 -24.11
CA ALA A 29 -16.95 17.75 -25.45
C ALA A 29 -15.64 17.49 -26.22
N MET A 30 -15.73 16.85 -27.39
CA MET A 30 -14.76 17.10 -28.46
C MET A 30 -15.02 18.49 -29.04
N PRO A 31 -13.99 19.14 -29.61
CA PRO A 31 -14.16 19.58 -30.99
C PRO A 31 -12.98 19.15 -31.86
N ALA A 32 -13.33 18.77 -33.08
CA ALA A 32 -12.40 18.57 -34.17
C ALA A 32 -11.99 19.93 -34.80
N SER A 33 -10.86 19.87 -35.51
CA SER A 33 -10.45 20.71 -36.65
C SER A 33 -9.40 21.81 -36.40
N ASN A 34 -8.19 21.53 -36.92
CA ASN A 34 -7.26 22.36 -37.71
C ASN A 34 -6.80 23.72 -37.11
N VAL A 35 -5.53 24.16 -37.11
CA VAL A 35 -4.51 24.23 -38.18
C VAL A 35 -3.17 24.68 -37.58
N ALA A 36 -2.08 24.35 -38.28
CA ALA A 36 -0.84 25.11 -38.46
C ALA A 36 0.16 25.31 -37.29
N VAL A 37 1.27 24.57 -37.41
CA VAL A 37 2.67 25.04 -37.35
C VAL A 37 2.87 26.48 -36.88
N LEU A 38 3.66 26.67 -35.82
CA LEU A 38 4.85 27.54 -35.82
C LEU A 38 5.69 27.26 -34.55
N ASP A 39 6.90 26.77 -34.80
CA ASP A 39 8.16 27.01 -34.08
C ASP A 39 8.08 27.67 -32.70
N GLN A 40 8.40 26.90 -31.67
CA GLN A 40 8.92 27.47 -30.43
C GLN A 40 9.98 26.53 -29.87
N GLU A 41 11.21 26.72 -30.35
CA GLU A 41 12.45 26.30 -29.71
C GLU A 41 12.51 26.88 -28.29
N HIS A 42 11.94 26.18 -27.30
CA HIS A 42 12.07 26.61 -25.91
C HIS A 42 12.25 25.39 -25.00
N LEU A 43 13.48 25.30 -24.46
CA LEU A 43 13.87 24.53 -23.28
C LEU A 43 13.98 23.01 -23.45
N GLN A 44 14.94 22.56 -24.26
CA GLN A 44 15.61 21.28 -23.99
C GLN A 44 16.55 21.44 -22.78
N GLN A 45 15.95 21.52 -21.61
CA GLN A 45 16.60 21.17 -20.36
C GLN A 45 15.86 19.96 -19.79
N SER A 46 15.83 18.89 -20.58
CA SER A 46 15.45 17.56 -20.12
C SER A 46 16.51 17.10 -19.13
N GLN A 47 16.43 17.57 -17.89
CA GLN A 47 17.01 16.88 -16.75
C GLN A 47 16.47 15.47 -16.85
N SER A 48 17.33 14.56 -17.29
CA SER A 48 17.04 13.15 -17.34
C SER A 48 16.86 12.76 -15.87
N GLN A 49 15.63 12.84 -15.38
CA GLN A 49 15.24 12.22 -14.12
C GLN A 49 15.36 10.72 -14.38
N SER A 50 16.58 10.22 -14.25
CA SER A 50 16.87 8.80 -14.34
C SER A 50 16.06 8.16 -13.24
N GLN A 51 15.01 7.43 -13.62
CA GLN A 51 14.29 6.60 -12.66
C GLN A 51 15.31 5.73 -11.93
N PRO A 52 15.15 5.57 -10.60
CA PRO A 52 16.02 4.68 -9.86
C PRO A 52 15.98 3.28 -10.50
N PRO A 53 17.13 2.59 -10.56
CA PRO A 53 17.14 1.24 -11.09
C PRO A 53 16.19 0.37 -10.27
N MET A 54 15.52 -0.56 -10.96
CA MET A 54 14.66 -1.52 -10.30
C MET A 54 15.44 -2.30 -9.23
N PRO A 55 14.84 -2.56 -8.05
CA PRO A 55 15.49 -3.35 -7.03
C PRO A 55 15.73 -4.78 -7.51
N SER A 56 16.79 -5.40 -7.00
CA SER A 56 17.04 -6.82 -7.24
C SER A 56 15.95 -7.68 -6.60
N ASP A 57 15.71 -8.86 -7.18
CA ASP A 57 14.74 -9.83 -6.67
C ASP A 57 15.00 -10.25 -5.21
N ASP A 58 16.28 -10.30 -4.82
CA ASP A 58 16.69 -10.55 -3.44
C ASP A 58 16.27 -9.44 -2.48
N MET A 59 16.52 -8.18 -2.86
CA MET A 59 16.07 -7.02 -2.09
C MET A 59 14.55 -7.00 -1.98
N MET A 60 13.85 -7.37 -3.06
CA MET A 60 12.39 -7.43 -3.06
C MET A 60 11.87 -8.50 -2.10
N ARG A 61 12.44 -9.72 -2.12
CA ARG A 61 12.09 -10.78 -1.17
C ARG A 61 12.30 -10.35 0.28
N HIS A 62 13.44 -9.74 0.57
CA HIS A 62 13.75 -9.26 1.92
C HIS A 62 12.78 -8.16 2.36
N SER A 63 12.51 -7.18 1.49
CA SER A 63 11.52 -6.13 1.77
C SER A 63 10.14 -6.71 2.07
N ILE A 64 9.69 -7.71 1.31
CA ILE A 64 8.40 -8.38 1.54
C ILE A 64 8.43 -9.11 2.89
N ALA A 65 9.50 -9.87 3.17
CA ALA A 65 9.62 -10.61 4.42
C ALA A 65 9.63 -9.69 5.64
N ASP A 66 10.31 -8.55 5.56
CA ASP A 66 10.39 -7.58 6.64
C ASP A 66 9.02 -6.91 6.87
N SER A 67 8.28 -6.53 5.82
CA SER A 67 6.93 -5.98 5.96
C SER A 67 5.92 -6.99 6.54
N LEU A 68 6.00 -8.26 6.13
CA LEU A 68 5.16 -9.32 6.70
C LEU A 68 5.49 -9.57 8.17
N MET A 69 6.78 -9.60 8.52
CA MET A 69 7.25 -9.73 9.89
C MET A 69 6.75 -8.57 10.77
N GLU A 70 6.82 -7.34 10.27
CA GLU A 70 6.32 -6.15 10.96
C GLU A 70 4.82 -6.27 11.26
N MET A 71 4.01 -6.75 10.30
CA MET A 71 2.58 -6.98 10.54
C MET A 71 2.35 -8.05 11.62
N LEU A 72 3.13 -9.14 11.63
CA LEU A 72 3.05 -10.16 12.68
C LEU A 72 3.41 -9.59 14.06
N LEU A 73 4.46 -8.77 14.15
CA LEU A 73 4.88 -8.15 15.41
C LEU A 73 3.88 -7.11 15.92
N ASN A 74 3.18 -6.44 15.00
CA ASN A 74 2.17 -5.43 15.33
C ASN A 74 0.78 -6.03 15.60
N MET A 75 0.59 -7.35 15.48
CA MET A 75 -0.69 -7.97 15.84
C MET A 75 -0.95 -7.91 17.35
N THR A 76 -2.05 -7.26 17.72
CA THR A 76 -2.50 -7.16 19.12
C THR A 76 -3.30 -8.38 19.56
N THR A 77 -3.95 -9.08 18.62
CA THR A 77 -4.75 -10.27 18.90
C THR A 77 -3.90 -11.53 18.82
N SER A 78 -3.65 -12.17 19.97
CA SER A 78 -2.82 -13.38 20.05
C SER A 78 -3.37 -14.57 19.26
N GLN A 79 -4.69 -14.67 19.05
CA GLN A 79 -5.30 -15.76 18.32
C GLN A 79 -4.93 -15.73 16.82
N TYR A 80 -5.04 -14.56 16.20
CA TYR A 80 -4.63 -14.38 14.80
C TYR A 80 -3.13 -14.52 14.59
N LEU A 81 -2.32 -14.08 15.56
CA LEU A 81 -0.88 -14.30 15.51
C LEU A 81 -0.56 -15.80 15.50
N HIS A 82 -1.20 -16.58 16.37
CA HIS A 82 -1.01 -18.03 16.41
C HIS A 82 -1.42 -18.70 15.10
N GLU A 83 -2.60 -18.38 14.56
CA GLU A 83 -3.06 -18.91 13.26
C GLU A 83 -2.09 -18.55 12.13
N CYS A 84 -1.54 -17.34 12.13
CA CYS A 84 -0.55 -16.92 11.14
C CYS A 84 0.77 -17.69 11.27
N LEU A 85 1.24 -17.91 12.50
CA LEU A 85 2.44 -18.72 12.75
C LEU A 85 2.24 -20.18 12.34
N GLU A 86 1.07 -20.75 12.63
CA GLU A 86 0.69 -22.10 12.22
C GLU A 86 0.65 -22.23 10.69
N LEU A 87 0.03 -21.26 10.00
CA LEU A 87 0.00 -21.21 8.53
C LEU A 87 1.41 -21.14 7.93
N LEU A 88 2.31 -20.40 8.56
CA LEU A 88 3.71 -20.28 8.15
C LEU A 88 4.57 -21.49 8.55
N GLY A 89 4.04 -22.42 9.35
CA GLY A 89 4.82 -23.52 9.93
C GLY A 89 5.97 -23.00 10.82
N ALA A 90 5.73 -21.91 11.54
CA ALA A 90 6.66 -21.27 12.45
C ALA A 90 6.17 -21.40 13.90
N THR A 91 7.12 -21.56 14.83
CA THR A 91 6.83 -21.66 16.27
C THR A 91 6.84 -20.29 16.95
N ASP A 92 7.59 -19.35 16.38
CA ASP A 92 7.76 -18.00 16.90
C ASP A 92 7.94 -16.99 15.75
N PRO A 93 7.75 -15.68 16.02
CA PRO A 93 7.90 -14.65 15.00
C PRO A 93 9.28 -14.62 14.34
N LEU A 94 10.37 -14.83 15.09
CA LEU A 94 11.72 -14.79 14.52
C LEU A 94 11.92 -15.93 13.51
N GLN A 95 11.37 -17.11 13.81
CA GLN A 95 11.33 -18.23 12.85
C GLN A 95 10.45 -17.91 11.63
N ALA A 96 9.35 -17.18 11.81
CA ALA A 96 8.41 -16.83 10.73
C ALA A 96 9.11 -16.10 9.57
N ARG A 97 10.05 -15.19 9.85
CA ARG A 97 10.83 -14.50 8.81
C ARG A 97 11.58 -15.46 7.89
N SER A 98 12.23 -16.48 8.46
CA SER A 98 12.95 -17.49 7.68
C SER A 98 12.00 -18.32 6.82
N GLN A 99 10.82 -18.66 7.36
CA GLN A 99 9.81 -19.42 6.60
C GLN A 99 9.26 -18.62 5.44
N ILE A 100 8.97 -17.33 5.65
CA ILE A 100 8.51 -16.41 4.61
C ILE A 100 9.54 -16.36 3.46
N LEU A 101 10.83 -16.18 3.76
CA LEU A 101 11.88 -16.15 2.73
C LEU A 101 11.94 -17.46 1.94
N ASN A 102 11.83 -18.59 2.61
CA ASN A 102 11.87 -19.91 1.99
C ASN A 102 10.67 -20.11 1.04
N ILE A 103 9.48 -19.71 1.47
CA ILE A 103 8.25 -19.73 0.65
C ILE A 103 8.40 -18.82 -0.57
N LEU A 104 8.87 -17.58 -0.39
CA LEU A 104 9.08 -16.64 -1.50
C LEU A 104 10.07 -17.18 -2.53
N GLN A 105 11.14 -17.82 -2.07
CA GLN A 105 12.13 -18.45 -2.96
C GLN A 105 11.53 -19.62 -3.75
N ARG A 106 10.70 -20.46 -3.11
CA ARG A 106 9.98 -21.55 -3.77
C ARG A 106 9.02 -21.04 -4.84
N ILE A 107 8.22 -20.01 -4.52
CA ILE A 107 7.28 -19.41 -5.47
C ILE A 107 8.01 -18.84 -6.69
N ALA A 108 9.14 -18.17 -6.49
CA ALA A 108 9.96 -17.68 -7.59
C ALA A 108 10.47 -18.83 -8.48
N GLY A 109 10.98 -19.90 -7.88
CA GLY A 109 11.44 -21.10 -8.60
C GLY A 109 10.32 -21.82 -9.37
N GLU A 110 9.14 -21.97 -8.77
CA GLU A 110 7.97 -22.60 -9.40
C GLU A 110 7.49 -21.78 -10.62
N ARG A 111 7.49 -20.45 -10.53
CA ARG A 111 7.19 -19.56 -11.67
C ARG A 111 8.19 -19.73 -12.82
N SER A 112 9.47 -19.93 -12.51
CA SER A 112 10.48 -20.19 -13.54
C SER A 112 10.26 -21.54 -14.23
N THR A 113 9.84 -22.57 -13.49
CA THR A 113 9.59 -23.91 -14.06
C THR A 113 8.30 -24.01 -14.88
N GLN A 114 7.28 -23.19 -14.61
CA GLN A 114 6.06 -23.13 -15.44
C GLN A 114 6.23 -22.25 -16.69
N GLN A 115 7.36 -21.56 -16.85
CA GLN A 115 7.68 -20.74 -18.03
C GLN A 115 8.62 -21.43 -19.04
N GLN A 116 8.77 -22.76 -18.97
CA GLN A 116 9.45 -23.57 -19.98
C GLN A 116 8.54 -24.71 -20.48
N PRO A 117 8.54 -24.99 -21.80
CA PRO A 117 7.99 -24.20 -22.91
C PRO A 117 6.53 -24.56 -23.25
#